data_AF-A0AAW2EP74-F1
#
_entry.id   AF-A0AAW2EP74-F1
#
_cell.length_a   1.000
_cell.length_b   1.000
_cell.length_c   1.000
_cell.angle_alpha   90.00
_cell.angle_beta   90.00
_cell.angle_gamma   90.00
#
_symmetry.space_group_name_H-M   'P 1'
#
loop_
_entity.id
_entity.type
_entity.pdbx_description
1 polymer ?
#
loop_
_entity_poly.entity_id
_entity_poly.type
_entity_poly.pdbx_seq_one_letter_code
_entity_poly.pdbx_strand_id
1 'polypeptide(L)'
;MSQEIADLLKNLGLEKYIVIFENHQVTIDLLKYMTEDNIKDLIPLIGHRVIFLNYWRNKYCSSNASNSSEGWSKDNESEMSEKVICFF
;
A
#
# COMPACT_ATOMS: atom_id res chain seq x y z
N MET A 1 -11.05 -11.91 7.92
CA MET A 1 -10.51 -10.92 6.96
C MET A 1 -10.74 -9.52 7.49
N SER A 2 -9.80 -8.57 7.31
CA SER A 2 -10.05 -7.16 7.64
C SER A 2 -11.04 -6.57 6.65
N GLN A 3 -12.18 -6.05 7.13
CA GLN A 3 -13.21 -5.41 6.32
C GLN A 3 -12.64 -4.34 5.38
N GLU A 4 -11.60 -3.64 5.85
CA GLU A 4 -10.89 -2.59 5.13
C GLU A 4 -10.25 -3.05 3.81
N ILE A 5 -9.73 -4.28 3.72
CA ILE A 5 -9.17 -4.82 2.47
C ILE A 5 -10.27 -5.15 1.47
N ALA A 6 -11.38 -5.72 1.95
CA ALA A 6 -12.52 -6.01 1.08
C ALA A 6 -13.07 -4.73 0.46
N ASP A 7 -13.22 -3.67 1.25
CA ASP A 7 -13.72 -2.38 0.79
C ASP A 7 -12.70 -1.70 -0.15
N LEU A 8 -11.41 -1.79 0.13
CA LEU A 8 -10.36 -1.31 -0.77
C LEU A 8 -10.43 -2.02 -2.13
N LEU A 9 -10.51 -3.35 -2.15
CA LEU A 9 -10.58 -4.12 -3.38
C LEU A 9 -11.87 -3.84 -4.15
N LYS A 10 -13.01 -3.69 -3.48
CA LYS A 10 -14.28 -3.29 -4.12
C LYS A 10 -14.19 -1.91 -4.76
N ASN A 11 -13.62 -0.94 -4.06
CA ASN A 11 -13.45 0.43 -4.57
C ASN A 11 -12.56 0.49 -5.83
N LEU A 12 -11.64 -0.47 -5.98
CA LEU A 12 -10.79 -0.61 -7.16
C LEU A 12 -11.39 -1.50 -8.26
N GLY A 13 -12.58 -2.08 -8.06
CA GLY A 13 -13.17 -3.05 -8.99
C GLY A 13 -12.45 -4.40 -9.00
N LEU A 14 -11.73 -4.72 -7.92
CA LEU A 14 -10.88 -5.90 -7.74
C LEU A 14 -11.51 -6.93 -6.79
N GLU A 15 -12.83 -6.90 -6.62
CA GLU A 15 -13.60 -7.76 -5.70
C GLU A 15 -13.37 -9.26 -5.88
N LYS A 16 -13.05 -9.70 -7.11
CA LYS A 16 -12.70 -11.10 -7.38
C LYS A 16 -11.45 -11.60 -6.64
N TYR A 17 -10.59 -10.71 -6.18
CA TYR A 17 -9.38 -11.05 -5.43
C TYR A 17 -9.62 -11.09 -3.92
N ILE A 18 -10.80 -10.70 -3.42
CA ILE A 18 -11.11 -10.67 -1.99
C ILE A 18 -10.89 -12.04 -1.34
N VAL A 19 -11.39 -13.11 -1.99
CA VAL A 19 -11.22 -14.49 -1.50
C VAL A 19 -9.75 -14.91 -1.50
N ILE A 20 -8.96 -14.45 -2.46
CA ILE A 20 -7.53 -14.77 -2.54
C ILE A 20 -6.78 -14.10 -1.39
N PHE A 21 -7.05 -12.81 -1.14
CA PHE A 21 -6.44 -12.07 -0.03
C PHE A 21 -6.86 -12.66 1.32
N GLU A 22 -8.11 -13.12 1.46
CA GLU A 22 -8.58 -13.82 2.66
C GLU A 22 -7.89 -15.16 2.88
N ASN A 23 -7.79 -15.99 1.83
CA ASN A 23 -7.14 -17.30 1.91
C ASN A 23 -5.65 -17.19 2.28
N HIS A 24 -4.99 -16.13 1.84
CA HIS A 24 -3.59 -15.84 2.17
C HIS A 24 -3.44 -15.01 3.46
N GLN A 25 -4.53 -14.79 4.20
CA GLN A 25 -4.57 -14.04 5.45
C GLN A 25 -3.92 -12.65 5.35
N VAL A 26 -4.09 -11.99 4.20
CA VAL A 26 -3.52 -10.67 3.95
C VAL A 26 -4.28 -9.62 4.75
N THR A 27 -3.55 -8.87 5.58
CA THR A 27 -4.05 -7.74 6.36
C THR A 27 -3.47 -6.42 5.84
N ILE A 28 -4.10 -5.30 6.20
CA ILE A 28 -3.68 -3.97 5.73
C ILE A 28 -2.24 -3.65 6.17
N ASP A 29 -1.85 -4.13 7.35
CA ASP A 29 -0.49 -3.99 7.86
C ASP A 29 0.51 -4.88 7.13
N LEU A 30 0.11 -6.11 6.76
CA LEU A 30 0.98 -7.01 5.99
C LEU A 30 1.30 -6.43 4.61
N LEU A 31 0.35 -5.72 3.99
CA LEU A 31 0.55 -5.09 2.68
C LEU A 31 1.70 -4.07 2.66
N LYS A 32 2.04 -3.45 3.80
CA LYS A 32 3.19 -2.53 3.91
C LYS A 32 4.54 -3.25 3.74
N TYR A 33 4.57 -4.55 4.04
CA TYR A 33 5.76 -5.41 4.02
C TYR A 33 5.81 -6.37 2.83
N MET A 34 4.76 -6.42 2.02
CA MET A 34 4.74 -7.28 0.83
C MET A 34 5.74 -6.79 -0.21
N THR A 35 6.17 -7.69 -1.11
CA THR A 35 6.95 -7.36 -2.30
C THR A 35 6.07 -7.33 -3.55
N GLU A 36 6.55 -6.74 -4.67
CA GLU A 36 5.80 -6.77 -5.92
C GLU A 36 5.54 -8.20 -6.38
N ASP A 37 6.50 -9.12 -6.17
CA ASP A 37 6.33 -10.54 -6.42
C ASP A 37 5.20 -11.15 -5.59
N ASN A 38 5.08 -10.82 -4.30
CA ASN A 38 3.96 -11.28 -3.47
C ASN A 38 2.62 -10.73 -4.01
N ILE A 39 2.59 -9.47 -4.44
CA ILE A 39 1.38 -8.88 -5.03
C ILE A 39 1.06 -9.51 -6.39
N LYS A 40 2.06 -9.94 -7.16
CA LYS A 40 1.89 -10.68 -8.42
C LYS A 40 1.27 -12.05 -8.20
N ASP A 41 1.62 -12.73 -7.12
CA ASP A 41 0.99 -14.02 -6.75
C ASP A 41 -0.48 -13.85 -6.35
N LEU A 42 -0.81 -12.75 -5.67
CA LEU A 42 -2.19 -12.42 -5.31
C LEU A 42 -3.02 -11.88 -6.49
N ILE A 43 -2.39 -11.06 -7.34
CA ILE A 43 -3.00 -10.36 -8.48
C ILE A 43 -2.16 -10.65 -9.74
N PRO A 44 -2.36 -11.79 -10.40
CA PRO A 44 -1.56 -12.20 -11.55
C PRO A 44 -1.78 -11.32 -12.79
N LEU A 45 -2.98 -10.75 -12.96
CA LEU A 45 -3.31 -9.88 -14.08
C LEU A 45 -2.60 -8.53 -13.95
N ILE A 46 -1.73 -8.22 -14.90
CA ILE A 46 -0.87 -7.02 -14.85
C ILE A 46 -1.67 -5.71 -14.77
N GLY A 47 -2.76 -5.58 -15.54
CA GLY A 47 -3.59 -4.35 -15.50
C GLY A 47 -4.20 -4.10 -14.11
N HIS A 48 -4.68 -5.16 -13.46
CA HIS A 48 -5.27 -5.07 -12.12
C HIS A 48 -4.21 -4.80 -11.06
N ARG A 49 -3.05 -5.43 -11.19
CA ARG A 49 -1.92 -5.23 -10.30
C ARG A 49 -1.43 -3.78 -10.34
N VAL A 50 -1.30 -3.20 -11.54
CA VAL A 50 -0.89 -1.80 -11.70
C VAL A 50 -1.90 -0.85 -11.05
N ILE A 51 -3.21 -1.10 -11.21
CA ILE A 51 -4.26 -0.29 -10.54
C ILE A 51 -4.11 -0.35 -9.02
N PHE A 52 -3.96 -1.56 -8.46
CA PHE A 52 -3.77 -1.76 -7.02
C PHE A 52 -2.52 -1.07 -6.50
N LEU A 53 -1.36 -1.29 -7.15
CA LEU A 53 -0.08 -0.72 -6.75
C LEU A 53 -0.08 0.81 -6.83
N ASN A 54 -0.70 1.39 -7.88
CA ASN A 54 -0.81 2.83 -8.02
C ASN A 54 -1.66 3.46 -6.90
N TYR A 55 -2.80 2.85 -6.56
CA TYR A 55 -3.62 3.28 -5.43
C TYR A 55 -2.84 3.19 -4.11
N TRP A 56 -2.19 2.05 -3.87
CA TRP A 56 -1.42 1.81 -2.65
C TRP A 56 -0.30 2.84 -2.48
N ARG A 57 0.47 3.09 -3.54
CA ARG A 57 1.53 4.10 -3.55
C ARG A 57 0.96 5.50 -3.28
N ASN A 58 -0.09 5.91 -3.96
CA ASN A 58 -0.64 7.25 -3.75
C ASN A 58 -1.18 7.46 -2.33
N LYS A 59 -1.76 6.42 -1.71
CA LYS A 59 -2.38 6.53 -0.39
C LYS A 59 -1.40 6.39 0.76
N TYR A 60 -0.40 5.51 0.65
CA TYR A 60 0.50 5.16 1.75
C TYR A 60 1.97 5.55 1.52
N CYS A 61 2.36 5.87 0.28
CA CYS A 61 3.72 6.33 -0.06
C CYS A 61 3.84 7.83 -0.35
N SER A 62 2.74 8.60 -0.38
CA SER A 62 2.79 10.04 -0.66
C SER A 62 3.21 10.90 0.55
N SER A 63 4.32 10.56 1.19
CA SER A 63 4.93 11.41 2.23
C SER A 63 6.40 11.69 1.86
N ASN A 64 6.60 12.54 0.82
CA ASN A 64 7.78 13.42 0.65
C ASN A 64 7.83 14.08 -0.75
N ALA A 65 6.81 14.86 -1.14
CA ALA A 65 6.91 15.71 -2.34
C ALA A 65 6.24 17.10 -2.17
N SER A 66 6.37 17.69 -0.98
CA SER A 66 6.03 19.11 -0.76
C SER A 66 7.14 19.80 0.04
N ASN A 67 8.33 19.95 -0.54
CA ASN A 67 9.28 20.98 -0.10
C ASN A 67 9.25 22.15 -1.09
N SER A 68 8.44 23.16 -0.75
CA SER A 68 8.69 24.59 -0.99
C SER A 68 7.58 25.32 -0.21
N SER A 69 7.79 26.13 0.84
CA SER A 69 8.95 26.95 1.24
C SER A 69 8.77 27.45 2.69
N GLU A 70 9.90 27.73 3.36
CA GLU A 70 10.13 28.58 4.56
C GLU A 70 9.82 28.04 5.98
N GLY A 71 10.85 28.08 6.85
CA GLY A 71 10.70 28.22 8.31
C GLY A 71 11.52 27.26 9.17
N TRP A 72 12.54 27.77 9.87
CA TRP A 72 13.35 27.07 10.88
C TRP A 72 12.54 26.43 12.03
N SER A 73 12.94 25.23 12.50
CA SER A 73 13.40 24.99 13.89
C SER A 73 13.74 23.51 14.14
N LYS A 74 14.65 23.32 15.12
CA LYS A 74 15.25 22.06 15.57
C LYS A 74 14.31 21.24 16.48
N ASP A 75 14.74 19.99 16.67
CA ASP A 75 14.63 19.15 17.89
C ASP A 75 13.62 17.98 17.89
N ASN A 76 14.22 16.80 18.11
CA ASN A 76 13.76 15.62 18.87
C ASN A 76 12.88 14.53 18.23
N GLU A 77 13.61 13.43 17.92
CA GLU A 77 13.41 12.06 18.44
C GLU A 77 12.17 11.24 18.04
N SER A 78 12.48 10.07 17.49
CA SER A 78 11.63 8.89 17.26
C SER A 78 10.67 8.92 16.06
N GLU A 79 11.18 9.28 14.88
CA GLU A 79 10.59 8.77 13.66
C GLU A 79 11.19 7.39 13.36
N MET A 80 10.58 6.35 13.94
CA MET A 80 10.70 5.01 13.37
C MET A 80 10.07 5.12 11.99
N SER A 81 10.90 5.47 11.01
CA SER A 81 10.62 5.35 9.59
C SER A 81 10.27 3.89 9.34
N GLU A 82 9.02 3.53 9.59
CA GLU A 82 8.39 2.37 8.97
C GLU A 82 8.51 2.66 7.49
N LYS A 83 9.55 2.09 6.89
CA LYS A 83 9.80 2.09 5.46
C LYS A 83 8.58 1.42 4.84
N VAL A 84 7.52 2.19 4.59
CA VAL A 84 6.45 1.77 3.69
C VAL A 84 7.17 1.52 2.39
N ILE A 85 7.23 0.25 1.99
CA ILE A 85 7.98 -0.15 0.81
C ILE A 85 7.26 0.43 -0.39
N CYS A 86 7.73 1.59 -0.84
CA CYS A 86 7.36 2.16 -2.12
C CYS A 86 8.17 1.39 -3.15
N PHE A 87 7.53 0.47 -3.85
CA PHE A 87 8.15 -0.25 -4.96
C PHE A 87 8.79 0.72 -5.94
N PHE A 88 9.90 0.28 -6.54
CA PHE A 88 10.82 1.06 -7.37
C PHE A 88 10.14 1.75 -8.57
#